data_AF-A0A832MUX4-F1
#
_entry.id   AF-A0A832MUX4-F1
#
_cell.length_a   1.000
_cell.length_b   1.000
_cell.length_c   1.000
_cell.angle_alpha   90.00
_cell.angle_beta   90.00
_cell.angle_gamma   90.00
#
_symmetry.space_group_name_H-M   'P 1'
#
loop_
_entity.id
_entity.type
_entity.pdbx_description
1 polymer ?
#
loop_
_entity_poly.entity_id
_entity_poly.type
_entity_poly.pdbx_seq_one_letter_code
_entity_poly.pdbx_strand_id
1 'polypeptide(L)'
;MKNLELQTKIDFEEKINSFLEMVSVMWKIIKSTIGEIEAKLVEKFLEAYGIPVIIQKTDVFVHPIFGSSAQCEVLVPEEYYDEACNLLQKEGTKVKYTPLYEDHVKLGAKMVEFAGYYMPLQYEGIVAEVNMVRKEVGMFDVSHMGEFLCEGPDAINFANYVVTNDFGSIGFGDVIYTAMCNEEGGFVDDLLVYKIAPDKVMFV
;
A
#
# COMPACT_ATOMS: atom_id res chain seq x y z
N MET A 1 -0.31 -13.02 58.71
CA MET A 1 -0.27 -11.58 58.38
C MET A 1 0.99 -11.19 57.61
N LYS A 2 2.21 -11.55 58.03
CA LYS A 2 3.46 -11.22 57.30
C LYS A 2 3.54 -11.70 55.83
N ASN A 3 2.97 -12.86 55.49
CA ASN A 3 3.04 -13.39 54.11
C ASN A 3 2.14 -12.62 53.11
N LEU A 4 1.05 -12.01 53.55
CA LEU A 4 0.15 -11.26 52.66
C LEU A 4 0.73 -9.88 52.28
N GLU A 5 1.45 -9.24 53.21
CA GLU A 5 2.15 -7.97 52.98
C GLU A 5 3.37 -8.12 52.06
N LEU A 6 4.07 -9.26 52.14
CA LEU A 6 5.16 -9.59 51.22
C LEU A 6 4.65 -9.83 49.79
N GLN A 7 3.53 -10.55 49.65
CA GLN A 7 2.97 -10.88 48.33
C GLN A 7 2.39 -9.65 47.62
N THR A 8 1.74 -8.75 48.37
CA THR A 8 1.23 -7.47 47.84
C THR A 8 2.33 -6.49 47.48
N LYS A 9 3.48 -6.51 48.18
CA LYS A 9 4.68 -5.74 47.78
C LYS A 9 5.31 -6.24 46.49
N ILE A 10 5.43 -7.57 46.33
CA ILE A 10 5.98 -8.19 45.12
C ILE A 10 5.11 -7.87 43.89
N ASP A 11 3.78 -8.00 44.00
CA ASP A 11 2.84 -7.62 42.94
C ASP A 11 2.91 -6.14 42.55
N PHE A 12 3.23 -5.26 43.51
CA PHE A 12 3.33 -3.83 43.28
C PHE A 12 4.68 -3.46 42.65
N GLU A 13 5.77 -4.07 43.08
CA GLU A 13 7.09 -3.93 42.47
C GLU A 13 7.13 -4.50 41.05
N GLU A 14 6.48 -5.63 40.79
CA GLU A 14 6.34 -6.17 39.42
C GLU A 14 5.53 -5.23 38.51
N LYS A 15 4.43 -4.65 39.02
CA LYS A 15 3.66 -3.65 38.25
C LYS A 15 4.42 -2.36 38.01
N ILE A 16 5.19 -1.89 38.99
CA ILE A 16 6.06 -0.71 38.82
C ILE A 16 7.18 -1.03 37.83
N ASN A 17 7.82 -2.20 37.91
CA ASN A 17 8.87 -2.59 36.98
C ASN A 17 8.36 -2.78 35.56
N SER A 18 7.19 -3.42 35.37
CA SER A 18 6.52 -3.51 34.07
C SER A 18 6.14 -2.13 33.52
N PHE A 19 5.69 -1.22 34.38
CA PHE A 19 5.40 0.17 33.99
C PHE A 19 6.68 0.96 33.67
N LEU A 20 7.76 0.77 34.42
CA LEU A 20 9.06 1.41 34.18
C LEU A 20 9.75 0.85 32.95
N GLU A 21 9.62 -0.45 32.65
CA GLU A 21 10.03 -1.04 31.38
C GLU A 21 9.25 -0.40 30.23
N MET A 22 7.92 -0.28 30.33
CA MET A 22 7.08 0.43 29.35
C MET A 22 7.51 1.89 29.12
N VAL A 23 7.96 2.59 30.18
CA VAL A 23 8.40 3.99 30.12
C VAL A 23 9.87 4.12 29.67
N SER A 24 10.67 3.06 29.80
CA SER A 24 12.07 3.02 29.36
C SER A 24 12.24 2.60 27.89
N VAL A 25 11.18 2.10 27.26
CA VAL A 25 11.18 1.75 25.84
C VAL A 25 11.16 3.02 25.00
N MET A 26 12.22 3.25 24.24
CA MET A 26 12.24 4.27 23.18
C MET A 26 11.34 3.82 22.04
N TRP A 27 10.48 4.71 21.55
CA TRP A 27 9.58 4.46 20.43
C TRP A 27 10.12 5.12 19.17
N LYS A 28 10.10 4.40 18.04
CA LYS A 28 10.55 4.90 16.73
C LYS A 28 9.40 4.97 15.75
N ILE A 29 9.37 6.05 14.96
CA ILE A 29 8.41 6.23 13.87
C ILE A 29 8.82 5.35 12.69
N ILE A 30 7.90 4.50 12.23
CA ILE A 30 8.09 3.61 11.07
C ILE A 30 7.35 4.09 9.81
N LYS A 31 6.25 4.84 9.99
CA LYS A 31 5.54 5.57 8.93
C LYS A 31 5.05 6.90 9.49
N SER A 32 5.14 7.96 8.69
CA SER A 32 4.63 9.29 9.03
C SER A 32 3.72 9.81 7.92
N THR A 33 2.83 10.75 8.25
CA THR A 33 2.01 11.47 7.26
C THR A 33 1.06 10.53 6.49
N ILE A 34 0.57 9.46 7.12
CA ILE A 34 -0.40 8.53 6.53
C ILE A 34 -1.83 8.80 7.03
N GLY A 35 -2.83 8.35 6.28
CA GLY A 35 -4.24 8.48 6.68
C GLY A 35 -4.64 7.49 7.78
N GLU A 36 -5.73 7.77 8.51
CA GLU A 36 -6.19 6.92 9.63
C GLU A 36 -6.48 5.47 9.23
N ILE A 37 -6.99 5.23 8.02
CA ILE A 37 -7.29 3.89 7.52
C ILE A 37 -5.99 3.11 7.30
N GLU A 38 -5.01 3.71 6.63
CA GLU A 38 -3.70 3.10 6.41
C GLU A 38 -3.00 2.81 7.74
N ALA A 39 -3.03 3.76 8.69
CA ALA A 39 -2.43 3.58 10.02
C ALA A 39 -3.03 2.37 10.76
N LYS A 40 -4.35 2.20 10.72
CA LYS A 40 -5.04 1.05 11.34
C LYS A 40 -4.75 -0.28 10.64
N LEU A 41 -4.52 -0.26 9.32
CA LEU A 41 -4.11 -1.46 8.59
C LEU A 41 -2.70 -1.90 9.00
N VAL A 42 -1.77 -0.94 9.11
CA VAL A 42 -0.39 -1.17 9.58
C VAL A 42 -0.38 -1.68 11.02
N GLU A 43 -1.17 -1.07 11.91
CA GLU A 43 -1.34 -1.51 13.30
C GLU A 43 -1.78 -2.97 13.37
N LYS A 44 -2.92 -3.31 12.75
CA LYS A 44 -3.43 -4.69 12.73
C LYS A 44 -2.44 -5.69 12.14
N PHE A 45 -1.73 -5.29 11.09
CA PHE A 45 -0.74 -6.14 10.44
C PHE A 45 0.41 -6.47 11.39
N LEU A 46 1.01 -5.47 12.03
CA LEU A 46 2.14 -5.66 12.95
C LEU A 46 1.74 -6.37 14.24
N GLU A 47 0.55 -6.07 14.78
CA GLU A 47 0.01 -6.77 15.95
C GLU A 47 -0.18 -8.26 15.70
N ALA A 48 -0.51 -8.67 14.46
CA ALA A 48 -0.61 -10.09 14.09
C ALA A 48 0.74 -10.84 14.17
N TYR A 49 1.87 -10.11 14.14
CA TYR A 49 3.22 -10.65 14.36
C TYR A 49 3.71 -10.44 15.80
N GLY A 50 2.84 -9.96 16.70
CA GLY A 50 3.19 -9.71 18.10
C GLY A 50 3.98 -8.43 18.34
N ILE A 51 4.03 -7.52 17.36
CA ILE A 51 4.74 -6.24 17.48
C ILE A 51 3.78 -5.17 18.02
N PRO A 52 4.08 -4.54 19.17
CA PRO A 52 3.28 -3.44 19.68
C PRO A 52 3.34 -2.20 18.79
N VAL A 53 2.20 -1.54 18.59
CA VAL A 53 2.08 -0.34 17.77
C VAL A 53 1.40 0.78 18.55
N ILE A 54 1.87 2.02 18.36
CA ILE A 54 1.18 3.24 18.77
C ILE A 54 0.87 4.07 17.52
N ILE A 55 -0.41 4.44 17.34
CA ILE A 55 -0.81 5.44 16.37
C ILE A 55 -0.90 6.79 17.06
N GLN A 56 -0.02 7.71 16.68
CA GLN A 56 -0.05 9.10 17.11
C GLN A 56 -0.72 9.96 16.05
N LYS A 57 -1.79 10.68 16.39
CA LYS A 57 -2.37 11.68 15.49
C LYS A 57 -1.50 12.93 15.49
N THR A 58 -1.07 13.35 14.31
CA THR A 58 -0.37 14.62 14.11
C THR A 58 -1.34 15.72 13.71
N ASP A 59 -0.87 16.97 13.77
CA ASP A 59 -1.71 18.13 13.49
C ASP A 59 -2.43 18.04 12.14
N VAL A 60 -3.65 18.56 12.14
CA VAL A 60 -4.57 18.49 11.01
C VAL A 60 -4.13 19.49 9.94
N PHE A 61 -3.70 18.99 8.79
CA PHE A 61 -3.61 19.84 7.60
C PHE A 61 -5.02 20.10 7.07
N VAL A 62 -5.47 21.36 7.15
CA VAL A 62 -6.79 21.79 6.65
C VAL A 62 -6.60 22.45 5.29
N HIS A 63 -7.01 21.77 4.23
CA HIS A 63 -7.02 22.35 2.89
C HIS A 63 -8.39 22.96 2.58
N PRO A 64 -8.48 24.19 2.02
CA PRO A 64 -9.75 24.88 1.79
C PRO A 64 -10.74 24.12 0.89
N ILE A 65 -10.23 23.27 0.00
CA ILE A 65 -11.01 22.52 -1.00
C ILE A 65 -11.17 21.05 -0.62
N PHE A 66 -10.16 20.46 0.04
CA PHE A 66 -10.09 19.01 0.29
C PHE A 66 -10.43 18.64 1.74
N GLY A 67 -10.76 19.64 2.58
CA GLY A 67 -11.10 19.44 3.98
C GLY A 67 -9.86 19.17 4.85
N SER A 68 -10.13 18.69 6.05
CA SER A 68 -9.12 18.24 7.01
C SER A 68 -8.80 16.76 6.79
N SER A 69 -7.54 16.43 6.51
CA SER A 69 -7.05 15.06 6.58
C SER A 69 -6.24 14.89 7.86
N ALA A 70 -6.72 14.06 8.78
CA ALA A 70 -5.95 13.64 9.94
C ALA A 70 -4.74 12.85 9.46
N GLN A 71 -3.55 13.29 9.86
CA GLN A 71 -2.31 12.58 9.59
C GLN A 71 -1.92 11.78 10.84
N CYS A 72 -1.39 10.59 10.62
CA CYS A 72 -0.95 9.69 11.67
C CYS A 72 0.54 9.39 11.51
N GLU A 73 1.20 9.23 12.65
CA GLU A 73 2.48 8.57 12.80
C GLU A 73 2.25 7.20 13.42
N VAL A 74 2.93 6.19 12.88
CA VAL A 74 2.93 4.83 13.42
C VAL A 74 4.27 4.61 14.09
N LEU A 75 4.22 4.27 15.37
CA LEU A 75 5.39 4.04 16.20
C LEU A 75 5.44 2.59 16.69
N VAL A 76 6.65 2.05 16.78
CA VAL A 76 6.94 0.74 17.39
C VAL A 76 8.05 0.90 18.43
N PRO A 77 8.16 0.00 19.42
CA PRO A 77 9.34 -0.06 20.29
C PRO A 77 10.62 -0.19 19.46
N GLU A 78 11.70 0.47 19.90
CA GLU A 78 12.98 0.49 19.20
C GLU A 78 13.53 -0.93 18.93
N GLU A 79 13.30 -1.87 19.84
CA GLU A 79 13.69 -3.28 19.69
C GLU A 79 13.01 -4.00 18.53
N TYR A 80 11.79 -3.59 18.16
CA TYR A 80 11.06 -4.13 17.00
C TYR A 80 11.23 -3.27 15.75
N TYR A 81 11.99 -2.17 15.79
CA TYR A 81 12.06 -1.23 14.68
C TYR A 81 12.50 -1.91 13.37
N ASP A 82 13.62 -2.64 13.41
CA ASP A 82 14.15 -3.31 12.22
C ASP A 82 13.22 -4.44 11.77
N GLU A 83 12.61 -5.19 12.70
CA GLU A 83 11.67 -6.26 12.38
C GLU A 83 10.37 -5.72 11.75
N ALA A 84 9.78 -4.69 12.34
CA ALA A 84 8.59 -4.01 11.83
C ALA A 84 8.86 -3.39 10.46
N CYS A 85 10.01 -2.70 10.29
CA CYS A 85 10.47 -2.22 9.00
C CYS A 85 10.59 -3.38 8.02
N ASN A 86 11.22 -4.50 8.38
CA ASN A 86 11.35 -5.68 7.51
C ASN A 86 10.03 -6.38 7.21
N LEU A 87 9.04 -6.36 8.11
CA LEU A 87 7.72 -6.95 7.92
C LEU A 87 6.84 -6.10 7.00
N LEU A 88 6.89 -4.78 7.19
CA LEU A 88 6.25 -3.82 6.27
C LEU A 88 6.97 -3.76 4.93
N GLN A 89 8.29 -3.93 4.95
CA GLN A 89 9.12 -4.24 3.80
C GLN A 89 9.13 -5.75 3.53
N LYS A 90 8.16 -6.58 3.96
CA LYS A 90 8.04 -7.97 3.47
C LYS A 90 7.15 -8.05 2.23
N GLU A 91 6.88 -6.88 1.64
CA GLU A 91 6.90 -6.63 0.19
C GLU A 91 8.29 -6.16 -0.33
N GLY A 92 9.35 -6.47 0.40
CA GLY A 92 10.75 -6.16 0.09
C GLY A 92 11.31 -7.17 -0.88
N THR A 93 10.70 -7.24 -2.06
CA THR A 93 11.50 -7.49 -3.24
C THR A 93 12.39 -6.28 -3.45
N LYS A 94 13.67 -6.50 -3.75
CA LYS A 94 14.59 -5.49 -4.30
C LYS A 94 13.81 -4.51 -5.18
N VAL A 95 13.83 -3.22 -4.85
CA VAL A 95 13.11 -2.17 -5.59
C VAL A 95 13.34 -2.38 -7.09
N LYS A 96 12.25 -2.48 -7.82
CA LYS A 96 12.26 -2.73 -9.26
C LYS A 96 12.40 -1.41 -10.01
N TYR A 97 12.89 -1.50 -11.24
CA TYR A 97 13.07 -0.35 -12.12
C TYR A 97 12.34 -0.64 -13.43
N THR A 98 11.67 0.37 -13.98
CA THR A 98 11.07 0.25 -15.32
C THR A 98 12.17 0.32 -16.38
N PRO A 99 11.89 -0.13 -17.62
CA PRO A 99 12.82 0.02 -18.74
C PRO A 99 13.23 1.49 -19.01
N LEU A 100 12.42 2.46 -18.60
CA LEU A 100 12.64 3.90 -18.81
C LEU A 100 13.31 4.61 -17.62
N TYR A 101 13.73 3.88 -16.59
CA TYR A 101 14.31 4.46 -15.37
C TYR A 101 15.44 5.47 -15.64
N GLU A 102 16.42 5.09 -16.46
CA GLU A 102 17.57 5.95 -16.76
C GLU A 102 17.17 7.23 -17.50
N ASP A 103 16.11 7.17 -18.30
CA ASP A 103 15.62 8.34 -19.03
C ASP A 103 14.88 9.30 -18.10
N HIS A 104 14.12 8.78 -17.13
CA HIS A 104 13.51 9.59 -16.07
C HIS A 104 14.55 10.37 -15.28
N VAL A 105 15.64 9.72 -14.88
CA VAL A 105 16.75 10.35 -14.15
C VAL A 105 17.40 11.45 -14.99
N LYS A 106 17.69 11.19 -16.27
CA LYS A 106 18.28 12.19 -17.18
C LYS A 106 17.37 13.40 -17.41
N LEU A 107 16.06 13.18 -17.44
CA LEU A 107 15.06 14.24 -17.58
C LEU A 107 14.84 15.03 -16.28
N GLY A 108 15.53 14.67 -15.19
CA GLY A 108 15.45 15.39 -13.93
C GLY A 108 14.19 15.08 -13.11
N ALA A 109 13.56 13.92 -13.35
CA ALA A 109 12.40 13.50 -12.59
C ALA A 109 12.72 13.37 -11.09
N LYS A 110 11.77 13.78 -10.25
CA LYS A 110 11.78 13.46 -8.82
C LYS A 110 11.36 11.99 -8.65
N MET A 111 12.35 11.12 -8.46
CA MET A 111 12.12 9.68 -8.31
C MET A 111 11.73 9.30 -6.88
N VAL A 112 10.72 8.44 -6.75
CA VAL A 112 10.21 7.95 -5.45
C VAL A 112 9.91 6.45 -5.53
N GLU A 113 9.90 5.78 -4.39
CA GLU A 113 9.41 4.40 -4.30
C GLU A 113 7.86 4.40 -4.35
N PHE A 114 7.30 3.61 -5.24
CA PHE A 114 5.86 3.46 -5.45
C PHE A 114 5.56 2.03 -5.91
N ALA A 115 4.69 1.33 -5.18
CA ALA A 115 4.28 -0.06 -5.47
C ALA A 115 5.46 -1.04 -5.73
N GLY A 116 6.55 -0.90 -4.97
CA GLY A 116 7.75 -1.73 -5.12
C GLY A 116 8.65 -1.37 -6.33
N TYR A 117 8.34 -0.29 -7.06
CA TYR A 117 9.16 0.27 -8.15
C TYR A 117 9.72 1.64 -7.77
N TYR A 118 10.84 2.03 -8.40
CA TYR A 118 11.34 3.40 -8.34
C TYR A 118 10.83 4.19 -9.56
N MET A 119 9.85 5.07 -9.33
CA MET A 119 9.03 5.72 -10.36
C MET A 119 9.16 7.25 -10.33
N PRO A 120 8.95 7.95 -11.47
CA PRO A 120 8.92 9.40 -11.51
C PRO A 120 7.63 9.95 -10.89
N LEU A 121 7.75 10.76 -9.82
CA LEU A 121 6.60 11.46 -9.22
C LEU A 121 6.20 12.70 -10.01
N GLN A 122 7.18 13.45 -10.51
CA GLN A 122 7.02 14.70 -11.28
C GLN A 122 8.35 15.11 -11.91
N TYR A 123 8.31 15.97 -12.91
CA TYR A 123 9.45 16.58 -13.61
C TYR A 123 9.48 18.11 -13.39
N GLU A 124 8.44 18.81 -13.83
CA GLU A 124 8.33 20.28 -13.74
C GLU A 124 7.37 20.74 -12.63
N GLY A 125 6.59 19.79 -12.08
CA GLY A 125 5.67 20.01 -10.98
C GLY A 125 4.27 19.49 -11.31
N ILE A 126 3.62 18.86 -10.33
CA ILE A 126 2.30 18.21 -10.49
C ILE A 126 1.27 19.11 -11.20
N VAL A 127 1.15 20.38 -10.79
CA VAL A 127 0.16 21.30 -11.38
C VAL A 127 0.49 21.63 -12.84
N ALA A 128 1.77 21.78 -13.19
CA ALA A 128 2.19 22.04 -14.56
C ALA A 128 1.90 20.83 -15.45
N GLU A 129 2.23 19.62 -14.99
CA GLU A 129 2.02 18.37 -15.72
C GLU A 129 0.53 18.06 -15.93
N VAL A 130 -0.32 18.28 -14.92
CA VAL A 130 -1.78 18.15 -15.07
C VAL A 130 -2.31 19.15 -16.09
N ASN A 131 -1.83 20.41 -16.07
CA ASN A 131 -2.21 21.39 -17.09
C ASN A 131 -1.77 20.96 -18.49
N MET A 132 -0.58 20.33 -18.60
CA MET A 132 -0.05 19.86 -19.87
C MET A 132 -0.95 18.81 -20.50
N VAL A 133 -1.35 17.80 -19.73
CA VAL A 133 -2.27 16.73 -20.16
C VAL A 133 -3.63 17.30 -20.57
N ARG A 134 -4.13 18.30 -19.84
CA ARG A 134 -5.46 18.88 -20.09
C ARG A 134 -5.51 19.81 -21.30
N LYS A 135 -4.40 20.45 -21.63
CA LYS A 135 -4.36 21.50 -22.66
C LYS A 135 -3.65 21.06 -23.93
N GLU A 136 -2.72 20.12 -23.83
CA GLU A 136 -1.91 19.65 -24.95
C GLU A 136 -1.77 18.11 -24.89
N VAL A 137 -0.58 17.57 -24.61
CA VAL A 137 -0.30 16.14 -24.54
C VAL A 137 0.54 15.82 -23.31
N GLY A 138 0.32 14.65 -22.71
CA GLY A 138 1.15 14.12 -21.64
C GLY A 138 1.60 12.70 -21.95
N MET A 139 2.78 12.33 -21.46
CA MET A 139 3.34 10.99 -21.59
C MET A 139 3.60 10.43 -20.19
N PHE A 140 3.16 9.21 -19.95
CA PHE A 140 3.29 8.53 -18.67
C PHE A 140 4.03 7.21 -18.86
N ASP A 141 4.95 6.90 -17.95
CA ASP A 141 5.50 5.55 -17.83
C ASP A 141 4.63 4.75 -16.87
N VAL A 142 3.81 3.87 -17.41
CA VAL A 142 2.94 2.94 -16.66
C VAL A 142 3.48 1.51 -16.67
N SER A 143 4.74 1.30 -17.05
CA SER A 143 5.34 -0.04 -17.21
C SER A 143 5.49 -0.84 -15.90
N HIS A 144 5.12 -0.24 -14.77
CA HIS A 144 5.07 -0.91 -13.47
C HIS A 144 3.76 -1.69 -13.26
N MET A 145 2.73 -1.42 -14.08
CA MET A 145 1.47 -2.17 -14.08
C MET A 145 1.71 -3.63 -14.48
N GLY A 146 1.01 -4.54 -13.81
CA GLY A 146 1.08 -5.96 -14.11
C GLY A 146 0.34 -6.28 -15.40
N GLU A 147 0.85 -7.24 -16.16
CA GLU A 147 0.17 -7.76 -17.34
C GLU A 147 0.13 -9.28 -17.23
N PHE A 148 -1.07 -9.87 -17.34
CA PHE A 148 -1.27 -11.31 -17.29
C PHE A 148 -1.91 -11.80 -18.58
N LEU A 149 -1.25 -12.75 -19.24
CA LEU A 149 -1.76 -13.36 -20.45
C LEU A 149 -2.35 -14.73 -20.14
N CYS A 150 -3.63 -14.92 -20.48
CA CYS A 150 -4.35 -16.18 -20.37
C CYS A 150 -4.58 -16.75 -21.77
N GLU A 151 -4.03 -17.94 -22.03
CA GLU A 151 -4.12 -18.62 -23.33
C GLU A 151 -4.72 -20.02 -23.18
N GLY A 152 -5.57 -20.40 -24.14
CA GLY A 152 -6.20 -21.70 -24.20
C GLY A 152 -7.68 -21.65 -24.61
N PRO A 153 -8.28 -22.81 -24.91
CA PRO A 153 -9.66 -22.89 -25.44
C PRO A 153 -10.71 -22.32 -24.48
N ASP A 154 -10.41 -22.26 -23.19
CA ASP A 154 -11.30 -21.73 -22.15
C ASP A 154 -10.94 -20.33 -21.66
N ALA A 155 -10.00 -19.62 -22.29
CA ALA A 155 -9.52 -18.31 -21.82
C ALA A 155 -10.67 -17.29 -21.66
N ILE A 156 -11.61 -17.26 -22.61
CA ILE A 156 -12.79 -16.37 -22.54
C ILE A 156 -13.75 -16.78 -21.42
N ASN A 157 -13.98 -18.09 -21.24
CA ASN A 157 -14.84 -18.60 -20.17
C ASN A 157 -14.25 -18.32 -18.79
N PHE A 158 -12.94 -18.49 -18.65
CA PHE A 158 -12.20 -18.15 -17.44
C PHE A 158 -12.30 -16.66 -17.14
N ALA A 159 -12.06 -15.79 -18.12
CA ALA A 159 -12.17 -14.34 -17.96
C ALA A 159 -13.58 -13.93 -17.48
N ASN A 160 -14.64 -14.45 -18.11
CA ASN A 160 -16.02 -14.23 -17.68
C ASN A 160 -16.33 -14.73 -16.27
N TYR A 161 -15.64 -15.78 -15.81
CA TYR A 161 -15.84 -16.32 -14.48
C TYR A 161 -15.20 -15.46 -13.39
N VAL A 162 -14.01 -14.90 -13.65
CA VAL A 162 -13.24 -14.17 -12.63
C VAL A 162 -13.61 -12.70 -12.52
N VAL A 163 -14.25 -12.12 -13.53
CA VAL A 163 -14.62 -10.70 -13.55
C VAL A 163 -16.13 -10.49 -13.45
N THR A 164 -16.51 -9.31 -12.96
CA THR A 164 -17.92 -8.97 -12.68
C THR A 164 -18.70 -8.45 -13.90
N ASN A 165 -18.02 -7.93 -14.92
CA ASN A 165 -18.65 -7.38 -16.12
C ASN A 165 -18.75 -8.43 -17.26
N ASP A 166 -19.64 -8.23 -18.23
CA ASP A 166 -19.92 -9.20 -19.31
C ASP A 166 -18.84 -9.17 -20.42
N PHE A 167 -17.73 -9.87 -20.18
CA PHE A 167 -16.62 -10.01 -21.13
C PHE A 167 -16.98 -10.87 -22.36
N GLY A 168 -17.98 -11.75 -22.25
CA GLY A 168 -18.46 -12.57 -23.37
C GLY A 168 -19.01 -11.74 -24.51
N SER A 169 -19.69 -10.64 -24.17
CA SER A 169 -20.39 -9.76 -25.09
C SER A 169 -19.50 -8.91 -26.02
N ILE A 170 -18.23 -8.68 -25.65
CA ILE A 170 -17.34 -7.80 -26.43
C ILE A 170 -16.69 -8.48 -27.63
N GLY A 171 -16.27 -7.69 -28.62
CA GLY A 171 -15.58 -8.14 -29.82
C GLY A 171 -14.10 -8.41 -29.60
N PHE A 172 -13.43 -8.99 -30.60
CA PHE A 172 -11.98 -9.12 -30.59
C PHE A 172 -11.31 -7.76 -30.82
N GLY A 173 -10.27 -7.46 -30.04
CA GLY A 173 -9.60 -6.16 -29.98
C GLY A 173 -10.23 -5.17 -29.00
N ASP A 174 -11.39 -5.50 -28.43
CA ASP A 174 -12.06 -4.67 -27.42
C ASP A 174 -11.48 -4.93 -26.02
N VAL A 175 -11.74 -3.97 -25.14
CA VAL A 175 -11.38 -4.01 -23.71
C VAL A 175 -12.58 -3.61 -22.87
N ILE A 176 -12.69 -4.20 -21.68
CA ILE A 176 -13.62 -3.75 -20.64
C ILE A 176 -12.87 -3.32 -19.39
N TYR A 177 -13.44 -2.34 -18.69
CA TYR A 177 -13.13 -2.10 -17.29
C TYR A 177 -14.07 -2.96 -16.42
N THR A 178 -13.51 -3.63 -15.43
CA THR A 178 -14.26 -4.57 -14.60
C THR A 178 -13.60 -4.76 -13.24
N ALA A 179 -14.39 -5.06 -12.21
CA ALA A 179 -13.86 -5.53 -10.95
C ALA A 179 -13.61 -7.04 -11.00
N MET A 180 -12.56 -7.49 -10.30
CA MET A 180 -12.36 -8.86 -9.86
C MET A 180 -12.71 -8.95 -8.38
N CYS A 181 -13.62 -9.87 -8.03
CA CYS A 181 -14.07 -10.05 -6.67
C CYS A 181 -13.64 -11.41 -6.11
N ASN A 182 -13.47 -11.48 -4.80
CA ASN A 182 -13.31 -12.75 -4.09
C ASN A 182 -14.67 -13.44 -3.89
N GLU A 183 -14.68 -14.62 -3.28
CA GLU A 183 -15.89 -15.43 -3.06
C GLU A 183 -16.95 -14.74 -2.18
N GLU A 184 -16.56 -13.76 -1.37
CA GLU A 184 -17.46 -12.98 -0.51
C GLU A 184 -17.98 -11.70 -1.20
N GLY A 185 -17.57 -11.45 -2.45
CA GLY A 185 -17.92 -10.26 -3.22
C GLY A 185 -17.05 -9.02 -2.90
N GLY A 186 -16.02 -9.17 -2.07
CA GLY A 186 -15.03 -8.11 -1.82
C GLY A 186 -14.11 -7.90 -3.02
N PHE A 187 -13.70 -6.66 -3.26
CA PHE A 187 -12.76 -6.32 -4.34
C PHE A 187 -11.39 -6.97 -4.08
N VAL A 188 -10.90 -7.68 -5.09
CA VAL A 188 -9.50 -8.09 -5.16
C VAL A 188 -8.72 -7.07 -5.98
N ASP A 189 -9.25 -6.66 -7.13
CA ASP A 189 -8.64 -5.64 -7.99
C ASP A 189 -9.65 -5.02 -8.98
N ASP A 190 -9.30 -3.91 -9.59
CA ASP A 190 -9.97 -3.37 -10.78
C ASP A 190 -9.08 -3.51 -12.02
N LEU A 191 -9.63 -4.06 -13.10
CA LEU A 191 -8.87 -4.54 -14.24
C LEU A 191 -9.38 -3.96 -15.55
N LEU A 192 -8.46 -3.81 -16.50
CA LEU A 192 -8.75 -3.75 -17.92
C LEU A 192 -8.52 -5.12 -18.55
N VAL A 193 -9.56 -5.71 -19.13
CA VAL A 193 -9.48 -7.04 -19.74
C VAL A 193 -9.69 -6.96 -21.24
N TYR A 194 -8.66 -7.34 -22.00
CA TYR A 194 -8.61 -7.30 -23.46
C TYR A 194 -8.93 -8.65 -24.07
N LYS A 195 -9.85 -8.66 -25.04
CA LYS A 195 -10.19 -9.86 -25.81
C LYS A 195 -9.34 -9.91 -27.08
N ILE A 196 -8.17 -10.52 -27.00
CA ILE A 196 -7.18 -10.48 -28.09
C ILE A 196 -7.55 -11.45 -29.22
N ALA A 197 -7.86 -12.70 -28.89
CA ALA A 197 -8.19 -13.77 -29.84
C ALA A 197 -9.15 -14.80 -29.21
N PRO A 198 -9.69 -15.77 -29.97
CA PRO A 198 -10.64 -16.77 -29.43
C PRO A 198 -10.14 -17.54 -28.21
N ASP A 199 -8.82 -17.72 -28.12
CA ASP A 199 -8.12 -18.48 -27.08
C ASP A 199 -7.08 -17.62 -26.37
N LYS A 200 -7.22 -16.28 -26.39
CA LYS A 200 -6.23 -15.36 -25.82
C LYS A 200 -6.87 -14.11 -25.21
N VAL A 201 -6.61 -13.91 -23.92
CA VAL A 201 -7.08 -12.78 -23.11
C VAL A 201 -5.89 -12.16 -22.39
N MET A 202 -5.89 -10.84 -22.24
CA MET A 202 -4.89 -10.12 -21.44
C MET A 202 -5.59 -9.31 -20.37
N PHE A 203 -5.12 -9.47 -19.13
CA PHE A 203 -5.54 -8.68 -17.97
C PHE A 203 -4.44 -7.67 -17.68
N VAL A 204 -4.85 -6.43 -17.44
CA VAL A 204 -4.01 -5.30 -17.02
C VAL A 204 -4.63 -4.70 -15.78
#